data_AF-A0A4Q3TKI2-F1
#
_entry.id   AF-A0A4Q3TKI2-F1
#
_cell.length_a   1.000
_cell.length_b   1.000
_cell.length_c   1.000
_cell.angle_alpha   90.00
_cell.angle_beta   90.00
_cell.angle_gamma   90.00
#
_symmetry.space_group_name_H-M   'P 1'
#
loop_
_entity.id
_entity.type
_entity.pdbx_description
1 polymer ?
#
loop_
_entity_poly.entity_id
_entity_poly.type
_entity_poly.pdbx_seq_one_letter_code
_entity_poly.pdbx_strand_id
1 'polypeptide(L)'
;MTSHVWKAALALAGAVLVAPSIAHTMPDGAPAAILTAASLEADRLIAATHAPALFENVSSDGLARVRHKASGLVCSFLPGQSSNTLVVYPPGRLPFGDDVGCNADFGKVYLTYYATRYGAGYSAQDSTR
;
A
#
# COMPACT_ATOMS: atom_id res chain seq x y z
N MET A 1 79.48 40.80 -2.89
CA MET A 1 78.84 40.99 -4.21
C MET A 1 77.63 40.06 -4.27
N THR A 2 76.45 40.67 -4.24
CA THR A 2 75.11 40.18 -4.66
C THR A 2 74.74 38.73 -4.38
N SER A 3 74.04 38.52 -3.26
CA SER A 3 73.18 37.38 -2.99
C SER A 3 71.88 37.50 -3.79
N HIS A 4 71.62 36.52 -4.65
CA HIS A 4 70.28 36.23 -5.19
C HIS A 4 69.78 34.96 -4.51
N VAL A 5 68.68 35.06 -3.76
CA VAL A 5 67.86 33.87 -3.44
C VAL A 5 66.39 34.24 -3.64
N TRP A 6 65.76 33.44 -4.48
CA TRP A 6 64.44 33.61 -5.06
C TRP A 6 63.28 33.54 -4.06
N LYS A 7 62.24 34.30 -4.38
CA LYS A 7 60.87 34.13 -3.88
C LYS A 7 60.31 32.80 -4.40
N ALA A 8 59.73 31.98 -3.53
CA ALA A 8 58.78 30.95 -3.92
C ALA A 8 57.63 30.94 -2.90
N ALA A 9 56.58 31.71 -3.21
CA ALA A 9 55.28 31.56 -2.55
C ALA A 9 54.53 30.44 -3.29
N LEU A 10 54.37 29.29 -2.63
CA LEU A 10 53.57 28.18 -3.13
C LEU A 10 52.10 28.45 -2.81
N ALA A 11 51.32 28.82 -3.81
CA ALA A 11 49.86 28.92 -3.70
C ALA A 11 49.25 27.52 -3.96
N LEU A 12 48.65 26.90 -2.94
CA LEU A 12 47.83 25.70 -3.11
C LEU A 12 46.46 26.11 -3.67
N ALA A 13 46.21 25.81 -4.94
CA ALA A 13 44.87 25.87 -5.52
C ALA A 13 44.14 24.55 -5.25
N GLY A 14 43.13 24.58 -4.38
CA GLY A 14 42.22 23.45 -4.14
C GLY A 14 41.23 23.29 -5.29
N ALA A 15 41.32 22.18 -6.01
CA ALA A 15 40.33 21.80 -7.02
C ALA A 15 39.08 21.21 -6.34
N VAL A 16 37.97 21.95 -6.35
CA VAL A 16 36.66 21.44 -5.93
C VAL A 16 36.12 20.54 -7.04
N LEU A 17 36.08 19.23 -6.79
CA LEU A 17 35.42 18.26 -7.67
C LEU A 17 33.91 18.41 -7.52
N VAL A 18 33.25 19.03 -8.50
CA VAL A 18 31.80 19.01 -8.64
C VAL A 18 31.41 17.65 -9.21
N ALA A 19 30.97 16.73 -8.35
CA ALA A 19 30.38 15.48 -8.79
C ALA A 19 29.01 15.76 -9.43
N PRO A 20 28.69 15.18 -10.61
CA PRO A 20 27.36 15.28 -11.19
C PRO A 20 26.39 14.46 -10.33
N SER A 21 25.46 15.14 -9.67
CA SER A 21 24.29 14.50 -9.07
C SER A 21 23.43 13.91 -10.18
N ILE A 22 23.50 12.60 -10.39
CA ILE A 22 22.56 11.90 -11.24
C ILE A 22 21.24 11.89 -10.48
N ALA A 23 20.31 12.78 -10.85
CA ALA A 23 18.93 12.68 -10.40
C ALA A 23 18.33 11.43 -11.04
N HIS A 24 18.10 10.40 -10.23
CA HIS A 24 17.33 9.25 -10.66
C HIS A 24 15.87 9.71 -10.82
N THR A 25 15.45 10.01 -12.05
CA THR A 25 14.03 10.06 -12.39
C THR A 25 13.48 8.66 -12.24
N MET A 26 12.93 8.36 -11.07
CA MET A 26 12.09 7.17 -10.93
C MET A 26 10.91 7.34 -11.89
N PRO A 27 10.54 6.33 -12.68
CA PRO A 27 9.33 6.39 -13.48
C PRO A 27 8.14 6.66 -12.54
N ASP A 28 7.48 7.79 -12.74
CA ASP A 28 6.30 8.19 -11.95
C ASP A 28 5.15 7.21 -12.20
N GLY A 29 4.79 6.46 -11.16
CA GLY A 29 3.53 5.73 -11.07
C GLY A 29 3.40 4.47 -11.94
N ALA A 30 2.42 3.63 -11.58
CA ALA A 30 2.00 2.54 -12.45
C ALA A 30 1.34 3.13 -13.72
N PRO A 31 1.51 2.50 -14.91
CA PRO A 31 0.82 2.92 -16.12
C PRO A 31 -0.69 3.04 -15.91
N ALA A 32 -1.33 4.04 -16.53
CA ALA A 32 -2.75 4.33 -16.36
C ALA A 32 -3.67 3.12 -16.60
N ALA A 33 -3.31 2.25 -17.55
CA ALA A 33 -4.04 1.01 -17.81
C ALA A 33 -4.01 0.05 -16.61
N ILE A 34 -2.89 -0.04 -15.90
CA ILE A 34 -2.74 -0.88 -14.70
C ILE A 34 -3.58 -0.30 -13.55
N LEU A 35 -3.54 1.01 -13.35
CA LEU A 35 -4.37 1.68 -12.35
C LEU A 35 -5.87 1.47 -12.62
N THR A 36 -6.27 1.57 -13.88
CA THR A 36 -7.66 1.35 -14.31
C THR A 36 -8.09 -0.09 -14.06
N ALA A 37 -7.26 -1.07 -14.40
CA ALA A 37 -7.55 -2.49 -14.17
C ALA A 37 -7.67 -2.81 -12.67
N ALA A 38 -6.79 -2.24 -11.84
CA ALA A 38 -6.86 -2.37 -10.39
C ALA A 38 -8.15 -1.78 -9.81
N SER A 39 -8.51 -0.56 -10.23
CA SER A 39 -9.75 0.07 -9.79
C SER A 39 -10.98 -0.76 -10.19
N LEU A 40 -11.03 -1.23 -11.44
CA LEU A 40 -12.16 -2.01 -11.94
C LEU A 40 -12.33 -3.33 -11.18
N GLU A 41 -11.22 -4.02 -10.86
CA GLU A 41 -11.26 -5.23 -10.06
C GLU A 41 -11.76 -4.96 -8.64
N ALA A 42 -11.30 -3.87 -8.00
CA ALA A 42 -11.78 -3.47 -6.68
C ALA A 42 -13.30 -3.19 -6.71
N ASP A 43 -13.79 -2.45 -7.71
CA ASP A 43 -15.21 -2.17 -7.88
C ASP A 43 -16.04 -3.45 -8.10
N ARG A 44 -15.51 -4.39 -8.90
CA ARG A 44 -16.12 -5.71 -9.11
C ARG A 44 -16.23 -6.50 -7.81
N LEU A 45 -15.17 -6.55 -7.00
CA LEU A 45 -15.14 -7.23 -5.71
C LEU A 45 -16.14 -6.60 -4.73
N ILE A 46 -16.20 -5.27 -4.68
CA ILE A 46 -17.18 -4.54 -3.85
C ILE A 46 -18.60 -4.88 -4.29
N ALA A 47 -18.92 -4.83 -5.59
CA ALA A 47 -20.25 -5.13 -6.10
C ALA A 47 -20.69 -6.57 -5.76
N ALA A 48 -19.76 -7.53 -5.82
CA ALA A 48 -20.02 -8.94 -5.51
C ALA A 48 -20.43 -9.19 -4.04
N THR A 49 -20.15 -8.25 -3.13
CA THR A 49 -20.58 -8.37 -1.73
C THR A 49 -22.08 -8.16 -1.53
N HIS A 50 -22.78 -7.59 -2.52
CA HIS A 50 -24.14 -7.07 -2.38
C HIS A 50 -24.32 -6.01 -1.26
N ALA A 51 -23.21 -5.43 -0.78
CA ALA A 51 -23.19 -4.44 0.30
C ALA A 51 -22.19 -3.30 0.02
N PRO A 52 -22.24 -2.65 -1.16
CA PRO A 52 -21.21 -1.69 -1.59
C PRO A 52 -21.05 -0.51 -0.65
N ALA A 53 -22.10 -0.15 0.09
CA ALA A 53 -22.07 0.94 1.06
C ALA A 53 -21.02 0.75 2.17
N LEU A 54 -20.66 -0.50 2.50
CA LEU A 54 -19.68 -0.83 3.54
C LEU A 54 -18.23 -0.60 3.13
N PHE A 55 -17.97 -0.46 1.83
CA PHE A 55 -16.62 -0.49 1.28
C PHE A 55 -16.29 0.78 0.48
N GLU A 56 -15.00 1.00 0.32
CA GLU A 56 -14.43 2.07 -0.48
C GLU A 56 -13.30 1.50 -1.34
N ASN A 57 -13.30 1.82 -2.63
CA ASN A 57 -12.17 1.54 -3.50
C ASN A 57 -11.06 2.56 -3.25
N VAL A 58 -9.89 2.08 -2.85
CA VAL A 58 -8.72 2.91 -2.50
C VAL A 58 -7.49 2.52 -3.31
N SER A 59 -7.70 1.97 -4.50
CA SER A 59 -6.64 1.54 -5.43
C SER A 59 -5.85 2.75 -5.94
N SER A 60 -4.51 2.68 -5.88
CA SER A 60 -3.64 3.80 -6.27
C SER A 60 -2.30 3.40 -6.92
N ASP A 61 -1.92 2.12 -6.89
CA ASP A 61 -0.58 1.65 -7.30
C ASP A 61 -0.61 0.30 -8.03
N GLY A 62 -1.68 0.03 -8.77
CA GLY A 62 -1.82 -1.16 -9.61
C GLY A 62 -2.23 -2.43 -8.88
N LEU A 63 -2.33 -2.38 -7.55
CA LEU A 63 -3.09 -3.36 -6.77
C LEU A 63 -4.53 -2.89 -6.62
N ALA A 64 -5.47 -3.82 -6.74
CA ALA A 64 -6.85 -3.57 -6.38
C ALA A 64 -6.92 -3.50 -4.85
N ARG A 65 -7.39 -2.38 -4.30
CA ARG A 65 -7.51 -2.19 -2.85
C ARG A 65 -8.90 -1.78 -2.44
N VAL A 66 -9.44 -2.50 -1.47
CA VAL A 66 -10.75 -2.25 -0.89
C VAL A 66 -10.61 -2.01 0.60
N ARG A 67 -11.11 -0.86 1.07
CA ARG A 67 -11.19 -0.52 2.49
C ARG A 67 -12.58 -0.82 3.01
N HIS A 68 -12.67 -1.55 4.11
CA HIS A 68 -13.89 -1.62 4.90
C HIS A 68 -14.03 -0.36 5.75
N LYS A 69 -15.09 0.42 5.55
CA LYS A 69 -15.26 1.74 6.17
C LYS A 69 -15.31 1.69 7.69
N ALA A 70 -15.94 0.65 8.24
CA ALA A 70 -16.20 0.57 9.68
C ALA A 70 -14.97 0.14 10.48
N SER A 71 -14.15 -0.80 9.95
CA SER A 71 -12.96 -1.32 10.65
C SER A 71 -11.65 -0.69 10.18
N GLY A 72 -11.62 -0.06 9.00
CA GLY A 72 -10.40 0.42 8.37
C GLY A 72 -9.53 -0.69 7.74
N LEU A 73 -9.95 -1.96 7.79
CA LEU A 73 -9.24 -3.05 7.12
C LEU A 73 -9.11 -2.75 5.63
N VAL A 74 -7.88 -2.78 5.11
CA VAL A 74 -7.60 -2.66 3.68
C VAL A 74 -7.20 -4.02 3.14
N CYS A 75 -8.06 -4.60 2.31
CA CYS A 75 -7.76 -5.78 1.52
C CYS A 75 -7.04 -5.36 0.24
N SER A 76 -5.91 -6.02 -0.05
CA SER A 76 -5.16 -5.83 -1.30
C SER A 76 -5.26 -7.09 -2.14
N PHE A 77 -5.40 -6.92 -3.45
CA PHE A 77 -5.57 -8.01 -4.42
C PHE A 77 -4.72 -7.76 -5.66
N LEU A 78 -4.17 -8.83 -6.23
CA LEU A 78 -3.59 -8.81 -7.57
C LEU A 78 -4.74 -8.86 -8.61
N PRO A 79 -4.85 -7.89 -9.53
CA PRO A 79 -5.93 -7.92 -10.52
C PRO A 79 -5.95 -9.21 -11.35
N GLY A 80 -7.15 -9.76 -11.58
CA GLY A 80 -7.35 -10.94 -12.41
C GLY A 80 -7.14 -12.30 -11.74
N GLN A 81 -6.79 -12.34 -10.45
CA GLN A 81 -6.70 -13.61 -9.72
C GLN A 81 -8.08 -14.16 -9.37
N SER A 82 -8.32 -15.44 -9.68
CA SER A 82 -9.61 -16.10 -9.41
C SER A 82 -9.88 -16.34 -7.92
N SER A 83 -8.83 -16.34 -7.09
CA SER A 83 -8.92 -16.50 -5.64
C SER A 83 -9.30 -15.21 -4.90
N ASN A 84 -9.28 -14.06 -5.59
CA ASN A 84 -9.67 -12.79 -5.00
C ASN A 84 -11.13 -12.84 -4.54
N THR A 85 -11.31 -12.73 -3.23
CA THR A 85 -12.64 -12.71 -2.62
C THR A 85 -12.73 -11.63 -1.56
N LEU A 86 -13.86 -10.94 -1.56
CA LEU A 86 -14.26 -10.01 -0.51
C LEU A 86 -15.59 -10.52 0.04
N VAL A 87 -15.66 -10.68 1.36
CA VAL A 87 -16.75 -11.38 2.03
C VAL A 87 -17.32 -10.50 3.15
N VAL A 88 -18.64 -10.40 3.19
CA VAL A 88 -19.39 -9.93 4.36
C VAL A 88 -20.01 -11.16 4.99
N TYR A 89 -19.63 -11.49 6.21
CA TYR A 89 -20.16 -12.68 6.87
C TYR A 89 -21.60 -12.43 7.33
N PRO A 90 -22.48 -13.46 7.28
CA PRO A 90 -23.86 -13.31 7.70
C PRO A 90 -23.96 -12.78 9.14
N PRO A 91 -24.97 -11.94 9.44
CA PRO A 91 -25.15 -11.42 10.78
C PRO A 91 -25.49 -12.58 11.72
N GLY A 92 -24.52 -12.95 12.56
CA GLY A 92 -24.74 -13.84 13.69
C GLY A 92 -25.29 -13.03 14.87
N ARG A 93 -24.49 -12.88 15.93
CA ARG A 93 -24.78 -11.97 17.05
C ARG A 93 -24.30 -10.54 16.80
N LEU A 94 -23.63 -10.30 15.68
CA LEU A 94 -23.04 -9.01 15.31
C LEU A 94 -23.95 -8.25 14.35
N PRO A 95 -23.91 -6.91 14.37
CA PRO A 95 -24.55 -6.11 13.33
C PRO A 95 -24.05 -6.48 11.94
N PHE A 96 -24.91 -6.33 10.93
CA PHE A 96 -24.53 -6.54 9.54
C PHE A 96 -23.37 -5.62 9.15
N GLY A 97 -22.34 -6.19 8.51
CA GLY A 97 -21.14 -5.46 8.10
C GLY A 97 -20.06 -5.32 9.17
N ASP A 98 -20.30 -5.76 10.41
CA ASP A 98 -19.26 -5.74 11.43
C ASP A 98 -18.29 -6.93 11.34
N ASP A 99 -18.64 -7.98 10.59
CA ASP A 99 -17.77 -9.11 10.34
C ASP A 99 -17.50 -9.25 8.83
N VAL A 100 -16.26 -8.95 8.43
CA VAL A 100 -15.82 -8.96 7.03
C VAL A 100 -14.49 -9.66 6.88
N GLY A 101 -14.21 -10.15 5.68
CA GLY A 101 -12.91 -10.71 5.37
C GLY A 101 -12.60 -10.71 3.88
N CYS A 102 -11.37 -11.10 3.57
CA CYS A 102 -10.92 -11.24 2.19
C CYS A 102 -9.86 -12.32 2.05
N ASN A 103 -9.83 -12.94 0.88
CA ASN A 103 -8.76 -13.85 0.49
C ASN A 103 -8.09 -13.38 -0.78
N ALA A 104 -6.76 -13.54 -0.86
CA ALA A 104 -5.96 -13.19 -2.02
C ALA A 104 -4.73 -14.07 -2.11
N ASP A 105 -4.34 -14.41 -3.35
CA ASP A 105 -3.04 -15.00 -3.63
C ASP A 105 -2.01 -13.93 -3.97
N PHE A 106 -0.86 -13.99 -3.31
CA PHE A 106 0.33 -13.20 -3.63
C PHE A 106 1.50 -14.13 -3.90
N GLY A 107 1.68 -14.49 -5.17
CA GLY A 107 2.70 -15.44 -5.60
C GLY A 107 2.38 -16.86 -5.09
N LYS A 108 3.15 -17.34 -4.10
CA LYS A 108 2.95 -18.67 -3.48
C LYS A 108 2.28 -18.60 -2.10
N VAL A 109 1.81 -17.41 -1.71
CA VAL A 109 1.21 -17.17 -0.40
C VAL A 109 -0.28 -16.92 -0.59
N TYR A 110 -1.09 -17.74 0.07
CA TYR A 110 -2.53 -17.50 0.23
C TYR A 110 -2.74 -16.70 1.52
N LEU A 111 -3.30 -15.50 1.39
CA LEU A 111 -3.57 -14.61 2.51
C LEU A 111 -5.07 -14.59 2.78
N THR A 112 -5.43 -14.72 4.06
CA THR A 112 -6.78 -14.47 4.53
C THR A 112 -6.74 -13.43 5.63
N TYR A 113 -7.55 -12.40 5.48
CA TYR A 113 -7.73 -11.35 6.49
C TYR A 113 -9.18 -11.31 6.95
N TYR A 114 -9.34 -11.02 8.23
CA TYR A 114 -10.64 -10.83 8.87
C TYR A 114 -10.61 -9.54 9.68
N ALA A 115 -11.73 -8.84 9.70
CA ALA A 115 -11.99 -7.78 10.66
C ALA A 115 -13.39 -7.96 11.22
N THR A 116 -13.42 -8.31 12.51
CA THR A 116 -14.65 -8.45 13.28
C THR A 116 -14.70 -7.32 14.29
N ARG A 117 -15.75 -6.51 14.23
CA ARG A 117 -16.05 -5.46 15.19
C ARG A 117 -17.04 -6.01 16.22
N TYR A 118 -16.67 -5.85 17.47
CA TYR A 118 -17.52 -6.19 18.60
C TYR A 118 -18.09 -4.90 19.19
N GLY A 119 -19.28 -5.00 19.80
CA GLY A 119 -19.97 -3.86 20.40
C GLY A 119 -19.19 -3.21 21.54
N ALA A 120 -19.71 -2.08 22.03
CA ALA A 120 -19.12 -1.38 23.16
C ALA A 120 -18.94 -2.31 24.37
N GLY A 121 -17.72 -2.30 24.95
CA GLY A 121 -17.38 -3.12 26.11
C GLY A 121 -16.71 -4.45 25.80
N TYR A 122 -16.49 -4.80 24.52
CA TYR A 122 -15.67 -5.95 24.14
C TYR A 122 -14.23 -5.52 23.86
N SER A 123 -13.28 -6.20 24.50
CA SER A 123 -11.85 -6.01 24.31
C SER A 123 -11.19 -7.29 23.81
N ALA A 124 -9.98 -7.19 23.26
CA ALA A 124 -9.21 -8.37 22.85
C ALA A 124 -8.98 -9.36 24.01
N GLN A 125 -8.95 -8.89 25.27
CA GLN A 125 -8.77 -9.74 26.44
C GLN A 125 -9.98 -10.67 26.65
N ASP A 126 -11.18 -10.22 26.29
CA ASP A 126 -12.42 -11.01 26.42
C ASP A 126 -12.49 -12.17 25.42
N SER A 127 -11.71 -12.12 24.33
CA SER A 127 -11.67 -13.16 23.30
C SER A 127 -10.81 -14.38 23.64
N THR A 128 -10.10 -14.36 24.78
CA THR A 128 -9.16 -15.42 25.21
C THR A 128 -9.71 -16.33 26.31
N ARG A 129 -11.00 -16.19 26.65
CA ARG A 129 -11.66 -16.91 27.74
C ARG A 129 -12.63 -17.97 27.23
#